data_AF-A0A9D6N691-F1
#
_entry.id   AF-A0A9D6N691-F1
#
_cell.length_a   1.000
_cell.length_b   1.000
_cell.length_c   1.000
_cell.angle_alpha   90.00
_cell.angle_beta   90.00
_cell.angle_gamma   90.00
#
_symmetry.space_group_name_H-M   'P 1'
#
loop_
_entity.id
_entity.type
_entity.pdbx_description
1 polymer ?
#
loop_
_entity_poly.entity_id
_entity_poly.type
_entity_poly.pdbx_seq_one_letter_code
_entity_poly.pdbx_strand_id
1 'polypeptide(L)'
;MTRSYPFVRPLGATECILADGRRIRLPVIPGILKHPHPSDLFQLLQDEDVARKYTRLALQKAAWQVLKEFPRDWLIEALEQTSLRESRRQALRFLLGLVSRNDLHP
;
A
#
# COMPACT_ATOMS: atom_id res chain seq x y z
N MET A 1 -12.56 5.93 23.91
CA MET A 1 -11.54 4.88 23.68
C MET A 1 -10.67 5.28 22.50
N THR A 2 -9.52 5.87 22.78
CA THR A 2 -8.55 6.26 21.76
C THR A 2 -7.88 4.98 21.25
N ARG A 3 -8.26 4.52 20.05
CA ARG A 3 -7.53 3.46 19.36
C ARG A 3 -6.18 4.03 18.93
N SER A 4 -5.23 3.99 19.85
CA SER A 4 -3.81 4.15 19.54
C SER A 4 -3.45 2.95 18.67
N TYR A 5 -3.52 3.11 17.35
CA TYR A 5 -2.95 2.12 16.45
C TYR A 5 -1.48 2.00 16.83
N PRO A 6 -1.00 0.85 17.32
CA PRO A 6 0.42 0.68 17.57
C PRO A 6 1.12 1.02 16.26
N PHE A 7 2.13 1.90 16.33
CA PHE A 7 2.97 2.22 15.18
C PHE A 7 3.52 0.90 14.63
N VAL A 8 2.89 0.37 13.58
CA VAL A 8 3.36 -0.85 12.94
C VAL A 8 4.59 -0.46 12.16
N ARG A 9 5.77 -0.70 12.75
CA ARG A 9 7.01 -0.54 12.02
C ARG A 9 7.14 -1.66 10.98
N PRO A 10 7.64 -1.37 9.78
CA PRO A 10 8.02 -2.42 8.84
C PRO A 10 9.05 -3.35 9.50
N LEU A 11 8.91 -4.65 9.29
CA LEU A 11 9.91 -5.66 9.69
C LEU A 11 11.15 -5.61 8.79
N GLY A 12 11.02 -4.96 7.63
CA GLY A 12 12.05 -4.82 6.62
C GLY A 12 11.41 -4.44 5.29
N ALA A 13 12.13 -4.68 4.20
CA ALA A 13 11.61 -4.56 2.85
C ALA A 13 12.11 -5.73 2.00
N THR A 14 11.35 -6.07 0.98
CA THR A 14 11.68 -7.13 0.02
C THR A 14 11.50 -6.62 -1.40
N GLU A 15 12.23 -7.20 -2.35
CA GLU A 15 12.14 -6.85 -3.76
C GLU A 15 11.22 -7.82 -4.49
N CYS A 16 10.25 -7.28 -5.23
CA CYS A 16 9.42 -8.03 -6.16
C CYS A 16 9.84 -7.68 -7.59
N ILE A 17 10.03 -8.69 -8.42
CA ILE A 17 10.30 -8.53 -9.85
C ILE A 17 8.96 -8.68 -10.56
N LEU A 18 8.51 -7.59 -11.19
CA LEU A 18 7.29 -7.57 -11.99
C LEU A 18 7.51 -8.28 -13.33
N ALA A 19 6.43 -8.71 -13.98
CA ALA A 19 6.45 -9.38 -15.28
C ALA A 19 7.08 -8.53 -16.40
N ASP A 20 7.06 -7.20 -16.27
CA ASP A 20 7.73 -6.26 -17.18
C ASP A 20 9.22 -6.06 -16.88
N GLY A 21 9.78 -6.79 -15.91
CA GLY A 21 11.18 -6.74 -15.48
C GLY A 21 11.49 -5.61 -14.51
N ARG A 22 10.52 -4.76 -14.15
CA ARG A 22 10.72 -3.72 -13.12
C ARG A 22 10.88 -4.36 -11.75
N ARG A 23 11.70 -3.72 -10.90
CA ARG A 23 11.89 -4.11 -9.51
C ARG A 23 11.19 -3.11 -8.61
N ILE A 24 10.32 -3.61 -7.73
CA ILE A 24 9.67 -2.78 -6.71
C ILE A 24 10.12 -3.23 -5.33
N ARG A 25 10.47 -2.26 -4.48
CA ARG A 25 10.84 -2.51 -3.09
C ARG A 25 9.61 -2.31 -2.21
N LEU A 26 9.10 -3.40 -1.64
CA LEU A 26 7.89 -3.37 -0.81
C LEU A 26 8.23 -3.46 0.67
N PRO A 27 7.61 -2.63 1.54
CA PRO A 27 7.77 -2.76 2.97
C PRO A 27 7.04 -4.00 3.46
N VAL A 28 7.66 -4.75 4.38
CA VAL A 28 7.06 -5.94 5.00
C VAL A 28 6.35 -5.53 6.29
N ILE A 29 5.03 -5.45 6.24
CA ILE A 29 4.21 -4.94 7.33
C ILE A 29 3.20 -6.02 7.77
N PRO A 30 3.33 -6.55 8.99
CA PRO A 30 2.43 -7.59 9.48
C PRO A 30 1.00 -7.03 9.64
N GLY A 31 0.01 -7.90 9.43
CA GLY A 31 -1.41 -7.57 9.60
C GLY A 31 -2.11 -6.96 8.37
N ILE A 32 -1.40 -6.69 7.26
CA ILE A 32 -2.03 -6.33 5.99
C ILE A 32 -2.64 -7.57 5.31
N LEU A 33 -1.85 -8.66 5.22
CA LEU A 33 -2.36 -10.00 4.89
C LEU A 33 -2.77 -10.71 6.19
N LYS A 34 -3.93 -11.36 6.17
CA LYS A 34 -4.55 -11.95 7.37
C LYS A 34 -3.94 -13.28 7.83
N HIS A 35 -3.43 -14.07 6.90
CA HIS A 35 -3.11 -15.49 7.11
C HIS A 35 -1.61 -15.85 7.16
N PRO A 36 -0.69 -15.18 6.45
CA PRO A 36 0.71 -15.59 6.49
C PRO A 36 1.38 -15.19 7.80
N HIS A 37 2.30 -16.04 8.26
CA HIS A 37 3.18 -15.68 9.36
C HIS A 37 4.12 -14.54 8.91
N PRO A 38 4.53 -13.62 9.81
CA PRO A 38 5.36 -12.48 9.42
C PRO A 38 6.71 -12.84 8.76
N SER A 39 7.28 -14.01 9.08
CA SER A 39 8.50 -14.53 8.42
C SER A 39 8.29 -14.82 6.93
N ASP A 40 7.09 -15.29 6.58
CA ASP A 40 6.80 -15.79 5.23
C ASP A 40 6.45 -14.63 4.29
N LEU A 41 6.07 -13.48 4.86
CA LEU A 41 5.75 -12.27 4.08
C LEU A 41 6.93 -11.83 3.20
N PHE A 42 8.17 -12.02 3.63
CA PHE A 42 9.34 -11.63 2.83
C PHE A 42 9.40 -12.37 1.49
N GLN A 43 9.14 -13.68 1.51
CA GLN A 43 9.15 -14.53 0.33
C GLN A 43 7.86 -14.37 -0.46
N LEU A 44 6.71 -14.34 0.22
CA LEU A 44 5.41 -14.19 -0.42
C LEU A 44 5.29 -12.90 -1.22
N LEU A 45 5.86 -11.79 -0.73
CA LEU A 45 5.82 -10.51 -1.43
C LEU A 45 6.79 -10.43 -2.61
N GLN A 46 7.60 -11.47 -2.87
CA GLN A 46 8.38 -11.57 -4.12
C GLN A 46 7.50 -11.99 -5.30
N ASP A 47 6.37 -12.64 -5.02
CA ASP A 47 5.35 -12.97 -6.01
C ASP A 47 4.51 -11.73 -6.36
N GLU A 48 4.40 -11.43 -7.66
CA GLU A 48 3.72 -10.22 -8.14
C GLU A 48 2.23 -10.20 -7.78
N ASP A 49 1.52 -11.33 -7.88
CA ASP A 49 0.09 -11.38 -7.59
C ASP A 49 -0.16 -11.15 -6.10
N VAL A 50 0.70 -11.70 -5.25
CA VAL A 50 0.66 -11.46 -3.81
C VAL A 50 1.03 -10.01 -3.48
N ALA A 51 2.05 -9.44 -4.11
CA ALA A 51 2.43 -8.03 -3.97
C ALA A 51 1.28 -7.08 -4.33
N ARG A 52 0.61 -7.31 -5.46
CA ARG A 52 -0.57 -6.53 -5.91
C ARG A 52 -1.71 -6.65 -4.90
N LYS A 53 -2.02 -7.87 -4.46
CA LYS A 53 -3.06 -8.12 -3.45
C LYS A 53 -2.74 -7.43 -2.11
N TYR A 54 -1.49 -7.53 -1.68
CA TYR A 54 -0.99 -6.89 -0.46
C TYR A 54 -1.16 -5.37 -0.52
N THR A 55 -0.71 -4.74 -1.60
CA THR A 55 -0.84 -3.30 -1.80
C THR A 55 -2.30 -2.87 -1.89
N ARG A 56 -3.17 -3.64 -2.56
CA ARG A 56 -4.61 -3.39 -2.58
C ARG A 56 -5.22 -3.35 -1.18
N LEU A 57 -4.88 -4.33 -0.34
CA LEU A 57 -5.35 -4.40 1.05
C LEU A 57 -4.80 -3.24 1.89
N ALA A 58 -3.53 -2.86 1.68
CA ALA A 58 -2.94 -1.69 2.30
C ALA A 58 -3.72 -0.42 1.91
N LEU A 59 -3.96 -0.20 0.61
CA LEU A 59 -4.74 0.91 0.10
C LEU A 59 -6.15 0.96 0.68
N GLN A 60 -6.77 -0.18 1.01
CA GLN A 60 -8.12 -0.23 1.59
C GLN A 60 -8.16 0.06 3.09
N LYS A 61 -7.14 -0.34 3.85
CA LYS A 61 -7.25 -0.43 5.32
C LYS A 61 -6.15 0.28 6.08
N ALA A 62 -4.97 0.41 5.50
CA ALA A 62 -3.82 0.97 6.20
C ALA A 62 -3.97 2.48 6.41
N ALA A 63 -3.34 2.98 7.47
CA ALA A 63 -3.19 4.40 7.69
C ALA A 63 -2.16 5.00 6.73
N TRP A 64 -2.20 6.31 6.52
CA TRP A 64 -1.22 7.00 5.66
C TRP A 64 0.24 6.77 6.09
N GLN A 65 0.50 6.68 7.40
CA GLN A 65 1.84 6.40 7.94
C GLN A 65 2.42 5.06 7.48
N VAL A 66 1.57 4.09 7.13
CA VAL A 66 1.99 2.81 6.55
C VAL A 66 2.15 2.93 5.04
N LEU A 67 1.22 3.63 4.38
CA LEU A 67 1.24 3.77 2.92
C LEU A 67 2.46 4.55 2.42
N LYS A 68 2.92 5.58 3.14
CA LYS A 68 4.11 6.35 2.76
C LYS A 68 5.41 5.52 2.68
N GLU A 69 5.43 4.32 3.25
CA GLU A 69 6.58 3.39 3.18
C GLU A 69 6.62 2.60 1.85
N PHE A 70 5.53 2.61 1.08
CA PHE A 70 5.47 1.96 -0.23
C PHE A 70 6.01 2.90 -1.32
N PRO A 71 6.53 2.36 -2.44
CA PRO A 71 6.91 3.16 -3.59
C PRO A 71 5.70 3.94 -4.12
N ARG A 72 5.86 5.25 -4.31
CA ARG A 72 4.78 6.14 -4.71
C ARG A 72 4.16 5.73 -6.04
N ASP A 73 4.98 5.46 -7.05
CA ASP A 73 4.50 5.13 -8.39
C ASP A 73 3.71 3.81 -8.39
N TRP A 74 4.15 2.85 -7.59
CA TRP A 74 3.44 1.60 -7.36
C TRP A 74 2.07 1.83 -6.69
N LEU A 75 1.98 2.73 -5.71
CA LEU A 75 0.69 3.08 -5.10
C LEU A 75 -0.26 3.76 -6.09
N ILE A 76 0.26 4.60 -6.98
CA ILE A 76 -0.54 5.28 -8.01
C ILE A 76 -1.11 4.25 -8.99
N GLU A 77 -0.27 3.35 -9.51
CA GLU A 77 -0.72 2.25 -10.38
C GLU A 77 -1.77 1.37 -9.69
N ALA A 78 -1.53 1.00 -8.43
CA ALA A 78 -2.45 0.17 -7.66
C ALA A 78 -3.76 0.89 -7.31
N LEU A 79 -3.74 2.22 -7.16
CA LEU A 79 -4.93 3.04 -6.85
C LEU A 79 -5.94 3.00 -7.99
N GLU A 80 -5.48 3.13 -9.23
CA GLU A 80 -6.33 3.08 -10.44
C GLU A 80 -6.97 1.69 -10.62
N GLN A 81 -6.29 0.63 -10.20
CA GLN A 81 -6.75 -0.76 -10.33
C GLN A 81 -7.56 -1.25 -9.12
N THR A 82 -7.72 -0.43 -8.08
CA THR A 82 -8.39 -0.82 -6.84
C THR A 82 -9.76 -0.16 -6.70
N SER A 83 -10.78 -0.99 -6.46
CA SER A 83 -12.09 -0.50 -6.02
C SER A 83 -11.99 -0.02 -4.56
N LEU A 84 -12.12 1.29 -4.37
CA LEU A 84 -12.12 1.99 -3.09
C LEU A 84 -13.41 2.80 -2.97
N ARG A 85 -13.83 3.08 -1.73
CA ARG A 85 -14.83 4.13 -1.46
C ARG A 85 -14.31 5.47 -1.99
N GLU A 86 -15.19 6.26 -2.59
CA GLU A 86 -14.80 7.50 -3.27
C GLU A 86 -14.07 8.48 -2.35
N SER A 87 -14.54 8.66 -1.12
CA SER A 87 -13.87 9.51 -0.12
C SER A 87 -12.44 9.06 0.20
N ARG A 88 -12.19 7.75 0.23
CA ARG A 88 -10.85 7.19 0.46
C ARG A 88 -9.98 7.33 -0.77
N ARG A 89 -10.53 7.12 -1.97
CA ARG A 89 -9.82 7.35 -3.23
C ARG A 89 -9.38 8.81 -3.32
N GLN A 90 -10.27 9.76 -3.11
CA GLN A 90 -9.96 11.19 -3.18
C GLN A 90 -8.91 11.61 -2.14
N ALA A 91 -9.03 11.13 -0.90
CA ALA A 91 -8.01 11.38 0.12
C ALA A 91 -6.63 10.82 -0.28
N LEU A 92 -6.57 9.62 -0.85
CA LEU A 92 -5.31 9.02 -1.32
C LEU A 92 -4.75 9.75 -2.54
N ARG A 93 -5.59 10.19 -3.48
CA ARG A 93 -5.16 11.02 -4.61
C ARG A 93 -4.52 12.32 -4.14
N PHE A 94 -5.14 13.00 -3.16
CA PHE A 94 -4.58 14.20 -2.54
C PHE A 94 -3.25 13.92 -1.83
N LEU A 95 -3.18 12.87 -1.00
CA LEU A 95 -1.96 12.51 -0.25
C LEU A 95 -0.81 12.07 -1.18
N LEU A 96 -1.13 11.45 -2.31
CA LEU A 96 -0.16 11.10 -3.36
C LEU A 96 0.20 12.28 -4.26
N GLY A 97 -0.44 13.45 -4.11
CA GLY A 97 -0.18 14.63 -4.95
C GLY A 97 -0.68 14.48 -6.39
N LEU A 98 -1.71 13.66 -6.62
CA LEU A 98 -2.35 13.47 -7.93
C LEU A 98 -3.42 14.53 -8.24
N VAL A 99 -3.78 15.33 -7.25
CA VAL A 99 -4.86 16.32 -7.31
C VAL A 99 -4.36 17.56 -6.61
N SER A 100 -4.55 18.72 -7.23
CA SER A 100 -4.15 20.01 -6.68
C SER A 100 -5.23 20.53 -5.73
N ARG A 101 -4.89 21.40 -4.76
CA ARG A 101 -5.87 21.95 -3.80
C ARG A 101 -7.08 22.64 -4.47
N ASN A 102 -6.92 23.10 -5.72
CA ASN A 102 -7.97 23.75 -6.50
C ASN A 102 -9.02 22.80 -7.09
N ASP A 103 -8.78 21.49 -7.10
CA ASP A 103 -9.70 20.50 -7.70
C ASP A 103 -10.70 19.93 -6.69
N LEU A 104 -10.68 20.41 -5.44
CA LEU A 104 -11.50 19.91 -4.32
C LEU A 104 -12.76 20.75 -4.05
N HIS A 105 -13.04 21.75 -4.90
CA HIS A 105 -14.25 22.56 -4.84
C HIS A 105 -14.97 22.54 -6.20
N PRO A 106 -16.17 21.94 -6.31
CA PRO A 106 -17.17 22.43 -7.26
C PRO A 106 -17.76 23.77 -6.79
#